data_AF-A0A843RRS7-F1
#
_entry.id   AF-A0A843RRS7-F1
#
_cell.length_a   1.000
_cell.length_b   1.000
_cell.length_c   1.000
_cell.angle_alpha   90.00
_cell.angle_beta   90.00
_cell.angle_gamma   90.00
#
_symmetry.space_group_name_H-M   'P 1'
#
loop_
_entity.id
_entity.type
_entity.pdbx_description
1 polymer ?
#
loop_
_entity_poly.entity_id
_entity_poly.type
_entity_poly.pdbx_seq_one_letter_code
_entity_poly.pdbx_strand_id
1 'polypeptide(L)'
;MLRIGLTLVAALVVVTVRAAPSVQTTFTGTTSEHTWLLEELDRELPSDWTPYEFLVLELKASSSQRFELGLETTSGRVTKRIHPLAGVWVRASIPLRFYRSPAGDGIDLAATFHQPRGSYWINLGSSRHGPTTEVRALTVIMHYPVASPTLEIRSVSLAKVDPGDAVLEGNPLVDELGQYAHAEWPGKVQSLDDLKGAWAAEDAALQDDASNDRCPYGGSNGSTNQLQDVETARTTTSDSSM
;
A
#
# COMPACT_ATOMS: atom_id res chain seq x y z
N MET A 1 -70.69 -28.73 -14.07
CA MET A 1 -69.56 -28.21 -13.27
C MET A 1 -68.29 -28.38 -14.08
N LEU A 2 -67.75 -27.30 -14.65
CA LEU A 2 -66.57 -27.32 -15.53
C LEU A 2 -65.44 -26.55 -14.83
N ARG A 3 -64.35 -27.23 -14.46
CA ARG A 3 -63.16 -26.62 -13.83
C ARG A 3 -62.16 -26.24 -14.92
N ILE A 4 -61.95 -24.94 -15.10
CA ILE A 4 -60.91 -24.37 -15.97
C ILE A 4 -59.62 -24.34 -15.15
N GLY A 5 -58.62 -25.13 -15.54
CA GLY A 5 -57.29 -25.11 -14.95
C GLY A 5 -56.43 -24.00 -15.56
N LEU A 6 -56.12 -22.98 -14.77
CA LEU A 6 -55.20 -21.91 -15.15
C LEU A 6 -53.76 -22.41 -14.99
N THR A 7 -53.03 -22.58 -16.09
CA THR A 7 -51.61 -22.96 -16.05
C THR A 7 -50.77 -21.69 -16.02
N LEU A 8 -50.12 -21.43 -14.90
CA LEU A 8 -49.22 -20.28 -14.72
C LEU A 8 -47.83 -20.67 -15.27
N VAL A 9 -47.40 -20.04 -16.36
CA VAL A 9 -46.03 -20.19 -16.88
C VAL A 9 -45.15 -19.16 -16.19
N ALA A 10 -44.27 -19.61 -15.30
CA ALA A 10 -43.25 -18.77 -14.69
C ALA A 10 -42.12 -18.52 -15.70
N ALA A 11 -41.97 -17.27 -16.14
CA ALA A 11 -40.84 -16.86 -16.97
C ALA A 11 -39.57 -16.78 -16.10
N LEU A 12 -38.61 -17.66 -16.36
CA LEU A 12 -37.29 -17.62 -15.75
C LEU A 12 -36.48 -16.49 -16.41
N VAL A 13 -36.33 -15.36 -15.71
CA VAL A 13 -35.38 -14.32 -16.11
C VAL A 13 -33.98 -14.81 -15.76
N VAL A 14 -33.24 -15.29 -16.77
CA VAL A 14 -31.81 -15.58 -16.63
C VAL A 14 -31.08 -14.25 -16.64
N VAL A 15 -30.69 -13.76 -15.46
CA VAL A 15 -29.73 -12.67 -15.35
C VAL A 15 -28.35 -13.26 -15.64
N THR A 16 -27.85 -13.05 -16.86
CA THR A 16 -26.45 -13.32 -17.17
C THR A 16 -25.60 -12.27 -16.46
N VAL A 17 -25.00 -12.63 -15.32
CA VAL A 17 -23.93 -11.84 -14.70
C VAL A 17 -22.72 -11.96 -15.62
N ARG A 18 -22.46 -10.90 -16.39
CA ARG A 18 -21.25 -10.81 -17.20
C ARG A 18 -20.09 -10.49 -16.25
N ALA A 19 -19.15 -11.41 -16.09
CA ALA A 19 -17.92 -11.11 -15.38
C ALA A 19 -17.16 -10.03 -16.15
N ALA A 20 -16.89 -8.90 -15.49
CA ALA A 20 -16.00 -7.87 -16.01
C ALA A 20 -14.59 -8.47 -16.25
N PRO A 21 -13.86 -8.02 -17.27
CA PRO A 21 -12.50 -8.49 -17.51
C PRO A 21 -11.58 -8.15 -16.34
N SER A 22 -10.82 -9.13 -15.85
CA SER A 22 -9.75 -8.88 -14.89
C SER A 22 -8.55 -8.25 -15.61
N VAL A 23 -7.98 -7.21 -15.01
CA VAL A 23 -6.73 -6.59 -15.47
C VAL A 23 -5.58 -6.89 -14.52
N GLN A 24 -4.37 -6.94 -15.05
CA GLN A 24 -3.17 -7.21 -14.28
C GLN A 24 -2.00 -6.39 -14.81
N THR A 25 -1.11 -5.97 -13.90
CA THR A 25 0.17 -5.37 -14.26
C THR A 25 1.31 -5.92 -13.38
N THR A 26 2.53 -5.77 -13.88
CA THR A 26 3.78 -6.07 -13.17
C THR A 26 4.62 -4.80 -13.11
N PHE A 27 5.08 -4.42 -11.93
CA PHE A 27 5.85 -3.19 -11.75
C PHE A 27 7.35 -3.47 -11.88
N THR A 28 8.03 -2.80 -12.82
CA THR A 28 9.47 -2.98 -13.07
C THR A 28 10.19 -1.65 -13.32
N GLY A 29 11.49 -1.58 -13.06
CA GLY A 29 12.30 -0.39 -13.29
C GLY A 29 12.28 0.59 -12.11
N THR A 30 12.53 1.87 -12.36
CA THR A 30 12.59 2.92 -11.30
C THR A 30 11.22 3.50 -10.97
N THR A 31 10.40 3.74 -11.98
CA THR A 31 9.00 4.14 -11.86
C THR A 31 8.22 3.35 -12.87
N SER A 32 7.23 2.60 -12.42
CA SER A 32 6.36 1.81 -13.28
C SER A 32 4.94 2.36 -13.16
N GLU A 33 4.39 2.76 -14.31
CA GLU A 33 3.05 3.31 -14.43
C GLU A 33 2.24 2.45 -15.39
N HIS A 34 0.99 2.18 -15.04
CA HIS A 34 0.06 1.45 -15.89
C HIS A 34 -1.32 2.09 -15.82
N THR A 35 -1.96 2.25 -16.97
CA THR A 35 -3.25 2.93 -17.11
C THR A 35 -4.23 2.04 -17.84
N TRP A 36 -5.43 1.88 -17.29
CA TRP A 36 -6.56 1.19 -17.92
C TRP A 36 -7.69 2.19 -18.15
N LEU A 37 -8.18 2.27 -19.38
CA LEU A 37 -9.40 3.03 -19.69
C LEU A 37 -10.60 2.40 -18.99
N LEU A 38 -11.64 3.20 -18.70
CA LEU A 38 -12.83 2.67 -18.03
C LEU A 38 -13.47 1.51 -18.81
N GLU A 39 -13.47 1.57 -20.15
CA GLU A 39 -14.01 0.52 -21.01
C GLU A 39 -13.24 -0.81 -20.95
N GLU A 40 -11.96 -0.77 -20.56
CA GLU A 40 -11.13 -1.95 -20.34
C GLU A 40 -11.43 -2.60 -18.99
N LEU A 41 -11.91 -1.82 -18.02
CA LEU A 41 -12.24 -2.28 -16.67
C LEU A 41 -13.68 -2.81 -16.62
N ASP A 42 -14.63 -1.99 -17.07
CA ASP A 42 -16.03 -2.34 -17.24
C ASP A 42 -16.71 -1.30 -18.16
N ARG A 43 -17.27 -1.77 -19.27
CA ARG A 43 -17.93 -0.90 -20.27
C ARG A 43 -19.19 -0.21 -19.73
N GLU A 44 -19.74 -0.69 -18.63
CA GLU A 44 -20.92 -0.08 -17.98
C GLU A 44 -20.55 1.03 -16.99
N LEU A 45 -19.25 1.23 -16.70
CA LEU A 45 -18.82 2.33 -15.84
C LEU A 45 -19.09 3.69 -16.51
N PRO A 46 -19.85 4.59 -15.86
CA PRO A 46 -20.01 5.94 -16.35
C PRO A 46 -18.70 6.74 -16.17
N SER A 47 -18.52 7.82 -16.94
CA SER A 47 -17.43 8.77 -16.72
C SER A 47 -17.73 9.78 -15.60
N ASP A 48 -19.01 10.09 -15.36
CA ASP A 48 -19.44 10.96 -14.26
C ASP A 48 -19.70 10.16 -12.98
N TRP A 49 -18.80 10.30 -12.02
CA TRP A 49 -18.87 9.62 -10.74
C TRP A 49 -19.49 10.49 -9.64
N THR A 50 -19.89 11.73 -9.95
CA THR A 50 -20.52 12.66 -9.00
C THR A 50 -21.70 12.06 -8.24
N PRO A 51 -22.58 11.24 -8.85
CA PRO A 51 -23.70 10.63 -8.13
C PRO A 51 -23.33 9.52 -7.13
N TYR A 52 -22.05 9.14 -7.05
CA TYR A 52 -21.55 8.04 -6.24
C TYR A 52 -20.61 8.54 -5.14
N GLU A 53 -20.50 7.76 -4.07
CA GLU A 53 -19.72 8.07 -2.88
C GLU A 53 -18.47 7.19 -2.74
N PHE A 54 -18.44 6.03 -3.39
CA PHE A 54 -17.36 5.05 -3.26
C PHE A 54 -16.91 4.51 -4.62
N LEU A 55 -15.59 4.40 -4.80
CA LEU A 55 -14.94 3.54 -5.78
C LEU A 55 -14.66 2.20 -5.09
N VAL A 56 -15.17 1.12 -5.66
CA VAL A 56 -15.06 -0.22 -5.09
C VAL A 56 -14.19 -1.06 -6.01
N LEU A 57 -13.06 -1.53 -5.48
CA LEU A 57 -12.12 -2.40 -6.20
C LEU A 57 -12.06 -3.76 -5.52
N GLU A 58 -12.07 -4.83 -6.31
CA GLU A 58 -11.58 -6.13 -5.86
C GLU A 58 -10.20 -6.38 -6.45
N LEU A 59 -9.18 -6.41 -5.59
CA LEU A 59 -7.78 -6.46 -6.01
C LEU A 59 -6.96 -7.44 -5.17
N LYS A 60 -5.82 -7.86 -5.74
CA LYS A 60 -4.78 -8.63 -5.05
C LYS A 60 -3.41 -8.07 -5.45
N ALA A 61 -2.64 -7.64 -4.47
CA ALA A 61 -1.25 -7.25 -4.67
C ALA A 61 -0.32 -8.40 -4.25
N SER A 62 0.77 -8.66 -4.97
CA SER A 62 1.73 -9.69 -4.56
C SER A 62 2.69 -9.24 -3.45
N SER A 63 2.72 -7.94 -3.14
CA SER A 63 3.61 -7.32 -2.16
C SER A 63 2.86 -6.27 -1.35
N SER A 64 3.37 -5.95 -0.15
CA SER A 64 2.87 -4.86 0.70
C SER A 64 3.46 -3.49 0.31
N GLN A 65 4.30 -3.44 -0.73
CA GLN A 65 4.84 -2.18 -1.24
C GLN A 65 3.72 -1.26 -1.70
N ARG A 66 3.87 0.02 -1.38
CA ARG A 66 2.87 1.05 -1.66
C ARG A 66 2.83 1.34 -3.16
N PHE A 67 1.63 1.58 -3.67
CA PHE A 67 1.41 2.09 -5.02
C PHE A 67 0.46 3.29 -4.97
N GLU A 68 0.51 4.15 -5.96
CA GLU A 68 -0.48 5.20 -6.15
C GLU A 68 -1.63 4.70 -7.01
N LEU A 69 -2.87 4.95 -6.58
CA LEU A 69 -4.08 4.75 -7.35
C LEU A 69 -4.59 6.12 -7.84
N GLY A 70 -4.51 6.32 -9.15
CA GLY A 70 -4.87 7.54 -9.86
C GLY A 70 -6.20 7.47 -10.59
N LEU A 71 -6.93 8.58 -10.58
CA LEU A 71 -8.06 8.85 -11.46
C LEU A 71 -7.59 9.82 -12.55
N GLU A 72 -7.68 9.42 -13.81
CA GLU A 72 -7.48 10.33 -14.94
C GLU A 72 -8.77 11.09 -15.22
N THR A 73 -8.73 12.41 -15.11
CA THR A 73 -9.85 13.28 -15.44
C THR A 73 -9.46 14.31 -16.48
N THR A 74 -10.45 14.99 -17.07
CA THR A 74 -10.20 16.18 -17.91
C THR A 74 -9.48 17.30 -17.17
N SER A 75 -9.66 17.41 -15.85
CA SER A 75 -8.94 18.34 -14.97
C SER A 75 -7.53 17.84 -14.58
N GLY A 76 -7.13 16.69 -15.14
CA GLY A 76 -5.87 15.99 -14.93
C GLY A 76 -5.95 14.90 -13.85
N ARG A 77 -4.78 14.29 -13.58
CA ARG A 77 -4.62 13.17 -12.66
C ARG A 77 -4.75 13.54 -11.18
N VAL A 78 -5.50 12.74 -10.42
CA VAL A 78 -5.58 12.80 -8.96
C VAL A 78 -5.18 11.44 -8.40
N THR A 79 -4.15 11.35 -7.55
CA THR A 79 -3.65 10.08 -7.00
C THR A 79 -3.79 10.00 -5.49
N LYS A 80 -3.94 8.78 -4.99
CA LYS A 80 -3.90 8.45 -3.56
C LYS A 80 -3.02 7.24 -3.37
N ARG A 81 -2.21 7.22 -2.31
CA ARG A 81 -1.26 6.13 -2.10
C ARG A 81 -1.89 5.02 -1.28
N ILE A 82 -1.98 3.83 -1.86
CA ILE A 82 -2.53 2.62 -1.26
C ILE A 82 -1.40 1.79 -0.65
N HIS A 83 -1.61 1.29 0.57
CA HIS A 83 -0.77 0.26 1.17
C HIS A 83 -1.61 -1.02 1.23
N PRO A 84 -1.34 -2.01 0.36
CA PRO A 84 -2.15 -3.22 0.27
C PRO A 84 -1.74 -4.29 1.29
N LEU A 85 -2.63 -5.25 1.50
CA LEU A 85 -2.29 -6.55 2.08
C LEU A 85 -1.73 -7.45 0.97
N ALA A 86 -0.60 -8.12 1.21
CA ALA A 86 0.08 -8.93 0.20
C ALA A 86 -0.54 -10.33 0.09
N GLY A 87 -0.73 -10.84 -1.12
CA GLY A 87 -1.12 -12.24 -1.35
C GLY A 87 -2.56 -12.61 -1.03
N VAL A 88 -3.43 -11.63 -0.77
CA VAL A 88 -4.85 -11.85 -0.41
C VAL A 88 -5.79 -11.04 -1.30
N TRP A 89 -6.96 -11.59 -1.60
CA TRP A 89 -7.99 -10.84 -2.33
C TRP A 89 -8.73 -9.95 -1.35
N VAL A 90 -8.81 -8.66 -1.67
CA VAL A 90 -9.50 -7.67 -0.87
C VAL A 90 -10.51 -6.90 -1.68
N ARG A 91 -11.60 -6.52 -1.02
CA ARG A 91 -12.47 -5.44 -1.46
C ARG A 91 -12.02 -4.15 -0.78
N ALA A 92 -11.60 -3.18 -1.58
CA ALA A 92 -11.31 -1.83 -1.14
C ALA A 92 -12.49 -0.92 -1.49
N SER A 93 -13.26 -0.51 -0.49
CA SER A 93 -14.34 0.47 -0.64
C SER A 93 -13.78 1.85 -0.34
N ILE A 94 -13.32 2.54 -1.40
CA ILE A 94 -12.58 3.80 -1.32
C ILE A 94 -13.56 4.98 -1.40
N PRO A 95 -13.71 5.78 -0.33
CA PRO A 95 -14.53 6.99 -0.39
C PRO A 95 -14.03 7.97 -1.45
N LEU A 96 -14.88 8.35 -2.40
CA LEU A 96 -14.56 9.31 -3.45
C LEU A 96 -14.29 10.72 -2.90
N ARG A 97 -14.77 11.04 -1.69
CA ARG A 97 -14.38 12.27 -0.98
C ARG A 97 -12.87 12.43 -0.85
N PHE A 98 -12.13 11.32 -0.75
CA PHE A 98 -10.67 11.34 -0.68
C PHE A 98 -10.02 11.91 -1.94
N TYR A 99 -10.67 11.82 -3.10
CA TYR A 99 -10.20 12.43 -4.34
C TYR A 99 -10.73 13.86 -4.52
N ARG A 100 -11.90 14.16 -3.98
CA ARG A 100 -12.63 15.41 -4.20
C ARG A 100 -12.25 16.54 -3.24
N SER A 101 -11.77 16.22 -2.04
CA SER A 101 -11.58 17.21 -0.98
C SER A 101 -10.34 16.91 -0.14
N PRO A 102 -9.71 17.94 0.44
CA PRO A 102 -8.64 17.76 1.42
C PRO A 102 -9.02 16.82 2.54
N ALA A 103 -8.00 16.20 3.15
CA ALA A 103 -8.17 15.50 4.41
C ALA A 103 -8.80 16.45 5.44
N GLY A 104 -9.78 15.95 6.20
CA GLY A 104 -10.38 16.69 7.31
C GLY A 104 -9.45 16.75 8.52
N ASP A 105 -9.94 17.30 9.63
CA ASP A 105 -9.16 17.43 10.86
C ASP A 105 -8.83 16.04 11.44
N GLY A 106 -7.58 15.89 11.91
CA GLY A 106 -7.08 14.70 12.59
C GLY A 106 -6.45 15.08 13.94
N ILE A 107 -6.26 14.10 14.83
CA ILE A 107 -5.63 14.30 16.14
C ILE A 107 -4.17 14.77 15.97
N ASP A 108 -3.53 14.33 14.88
CA ASP A 108 -2.23 14.79 14.42
C ASP A 108 -2.16 14.73 12.88
N LEU A 109 -1.08 15.28 12.30
CA LEU A 109 -0.87 15.28 10.85
C LEU A 109 -0.79 13.88 10.24
N ALA A 110 -0.26 12.90 10.97
CA ALA A 110 -0.16 11.53 10.48
C ALA A 110 -1.56 10.92 10.33
N ALA A 111 -2.42 11.07 11.34
CA ALA A 111 -3.81 10.62 11.36
C ALA A 111 -4.71 11.39 10.37
N THR A 112 -4.40 12.66 10.09
CA THR A 112 -5.08 13.42 9.03
C THR A 112 -4.90 12.73 7.67
N PHE A 113 -3.66 12.41 7.29
CA PHE A 113 -3.37 11.93 5.95
C PHE A 113 -3.38 10.42 5.80
N HIS A 114 -3.14 9.63 6.86
CA HIS A 114 -3.15 8.17 6.82
C HIS A 114 -4.43 7.63 7.41
N GLN A 115 -5.31 7.12 6.55
CA GLN A 115 -6.60 6.58 6.94
C GLN A 115 -6.53 5.04 6.93
N PRO A 116 -6.63 4.38 8.10
CA PRO A 116 -6.78 2.93 8.16
C PRO A 116 -8.12 2.51 7.55
N ARG A 117 -8.13 1.41 6.81
CA ARG A 117 -9.32 0.79 6.22
C ARG A 117 -9.34 -0.69 6.59
N GLY A 118 -10.49 -1.35 6.39
CA GLY A 118 -10.65 -2.74 6.85
C GLY A 118 -9.78 -3.76 6.12
N SER A 119 -9.31 -3.43 4.91
CA SER A 119 -8.59 -4.35 4.03
C SER A 119 -7.37 -3.72 3.33
N TYR A 120 -7.05 -2.46 3.64
CA TYR A 120 -5.92 -1.71 3.10
C TYR A 120 -5.65 -0.48 3.98
N TRP A 121 -4.62 0.29 3.64
CA TRP A 121 -4.44 1.66 4.14
C TRP A 121 -4.36 2.63 2.99
N ILE A 122 -4.79 3.88 3.21
CA ILE A 122 -4.70 4.93 2.21
C ILE A 122 -4.07 6.20 2.79
N ASN A 123 -3.13 6.77 2.04
CA ASN A 123 -2.57 8.08 2.30
C ASN A 123 -3.15 9.11 1.32
N LEU A 124 -3.64 10.23 1.87
CA LEU A 124 -4.36 11.28 1.14
C LEU A 124 -3.45 12.39 0.59
N GLY A 125 -2.21 12.47 1.06
CA GLY A 125 -1.29 13.58 0.81
C GLY A 125 -0.49 13.50 -0.49
N SER A 126 -0.66 12.44 -1.30
CA SER A 126 0.17 12.22 -2.50
C SER A 126 -0.15 13.14 -3.69
N SER A 127 -1.32 13.79 -3.73
CA SER A 127 -1.67 14.68 -4.84
C SER A 127 -2.69 15.75 -4.44
N ARG A 128 -2.94 16.68 -5.38
CA ARG A 128 -4.10 17.58 -5.35
C ARG A 128 -5.43 16.84 -5.26
N HIS A 129 -6.52 17.59 -5.18
CA HIS A 129 -7.91 17.10 -5.23
C HIS A 129 -8.58 17.63 -6.50
N GLY A 130 -9.61 16.96 -6.97
CA GLY A 130 -10.31 17.35 -8.19
C GLY A 130 -11.70 16.72 -8.35
N PRO A 131 -12.52 17.27 -9.25
CA PRO A 131 -13.83 16.71 -9.55
C PRO A 131 -13.72 15.32 -10.16
N THR A 132 -14.72 14.47 -9.90
CA THR A 132 -14.82 13.12 -10.49
C THR A 132 -15.92 13.07 -11.55
N THR A 133 -16.08 14.14 -12.34
CA THR A 133 -17.18 14.29 -13.33
C THR A 133 -16.86 13.69 -14.69
N GLU A 134 -15.59 13.51 -15.02
CA GLU A 134 -15.11 13.12 -16.35
C GLU A 134 -13.92 12.15 -16.19
N VAL A 135 -14.12 11.08 -15.42
CA VAL A 135 -13.12 10.04 -15.23
C VAL A 135 -13.00 9.21 -16.50
N ARG A 136 -11.76 9.01 -16.97
CA ARG A 136 -11.45 8.32 -18.23
C ARG A 136 -10.68 7.03 -18.04
N ALA A 137 -9.89 6.95 -16.98
CA ALA A 137 -9.03 5.81 -16.71
C ALA A 137 -8.66 5.72 -15.23
N LEU A 138 -8.29 4.50 -14.82
CA LEU A 138 -7.55 4.25 -13.60
C LEU A 138 -6.07 4.09 -13.93
N THR A 139 -5.22 4.72 -13.13
CA THR A 139 -3.76 4.59 -13.25
C THR A 139 -3.21 4.01 -11.97
N VAL A 140 -2.23 3.13 -12.07
CA VAL A 140 -1.45 2.64 -10.93
C VAL A 140 0.02 2.95 -11.13
N ILE A 141 0.68 3.46 -10.09
CA ILE A 141 2.08 3.90 -10.14
C ILE A 141 2.84 3.29 -8.97
N MET A 142 4.00 2.71 -9.24
CA MET A 142 4.91 2.25 -8.20
C MET A 142 6.32 2.78 -8.44
N HIS A 143 6.88 3.40 -7.40
CA HIS A 143 8.27 3.88 -7.39
C HIS A 143 9.17 2.83 -6.74
N TYR A 144 10.30 2.58 -7.38
CA TYR A 144 11.33 1.62 -6.97
C TYR A 144 10.76 0.24 -6.60
N PRO A 145 10.00 -0.41 -7.51
CA PRO A 145 9.47 -1.75 -7.27
C PRO A 145 10.56 -2.74 -6.84
N VAL A 146 10.33 -3.45 -5.73
CA VAL A 146 11.24 -4.48 -5.23
C VAL A 146 10.74 -5.85 -5.66
N ALA A 147 11.60 -6.63 -6.34
CA ALA A 147 11.31 -7.99 -6.82
C ALA A 147 10.11 -8.11 -7.77
N SER A 148 9.86 -7.08 -8.59
CA SER A 148 8.83 -7.06 -9.64
C SER A 148 7.42 -7.42 -9.16
N PRO A 149 6.83 -6.66 -8.22
CA PRO A 149 5.52 -6.97 -7.67
C PRO A 149 4.42 -6.83 -8.73
N THR A 150 3.31 -7.52 -8.51
CA THR A 150 2.14 -7.53 -9.40
C THR A 150 0.92 -6.97 -8.68
N LEU A 151 0.01 -6.42 -9.47
CA LEU A 151 -1.32 -6.02 -9.03
C LEU A 151 -2.36 -6.59 -9.99
N GLU A 152 -3.31 -7.32 -9.45
CA GLU A 152 -4.48 -7.83 -10.15
C GLU A 152 -5.72 -7.07 -9.67
N ILE A 153 -6.58 -6.65 -10.60
CA ILE A 153 -7.89 -6.06 -10.31
C ILE A 153 -8.92 -6.86 -11.10
N ARG A 154 -9.85 -7.51 -10.39
CA ARG A 154 -10.88 -8.35 -11.03
C ARG A 154 -12.25 -7.70 -11.12
N SER A 155 -12.46 -6.61 -10.39
CA SER A 155 -13.71 -5.86 -10.40
C SER A 155 -13.49 -4.39 -10.06
N VAL A 156 -14.19 -3.52 -10.77
CA VAL A 156 -14.26 -2.07 -10.53
C VAL A 156 -15.72 -1.68 -10.58
N SER A 157 -16.22 -1.02 -9.53
CA SER A 157 -17.61 -0.55 -9.49
C SER A 157 -17.75 0.73 -8.67
N LEU A 158 -18.91 1.36 -8.77
CA LEU A 158 -19.24 2.59 -8.05
C LEU A 158 -20.44 2.32 -7.13
N ALA A 159 -20.40 2.87 -5.91
CA ALA A 159 -21.48 2.71 -4.95
C ALA A 159 -21.88 4.05 -4.31
N LYS A 160 -23.18 4.19 -4.02
CA LYS A 160 -23.74 5.34 -3.29
C LYS A 160 -23.69 5.16 -1.77
N VAL A 161 -23.68 3.91 -1.33
CA VAL A 161 -23.59 3.51 0.07
C VAL A 161 -22.34 2.64 0.21
N ASP A 162 -21.63 2.75 1.33
CA ASP A 162 -20.41 1.98 1.58
C ASP A 162 -20.74 0.47 1.60
N PRO A 163 -20.27 -0.34 0.62
CA PRO A 163 -20.41 -1.79 0.70
C PRO A 163 -19.50 -2.42 1.76
N GLY A 164 -18.55 -1.66 2.31
CA GLY A 164 -17.60 -2.06 3.33
C GLY A 164 -16.30 -2.64 2.77
N ASP A 165 -15.21 -2.44 3.48
CA ASP A 165 -13.93 -3.11 3.21
C ASP A 165 -14.00 -4.57 3.66
N ALA A 166 -13.34 -5.48 2.92
CA ALA A 166 -13.30 -6.89 3.31
C ALA A 166 -12.03 -7.59 2.77
N VAL A 167 -11.54 -8.56 3.53
CA VAL A 167 -10.65 -9.61 3.01
C VAL A 167 -11.56 -10.71 2.48
N LEU A 168 -11.54 -10.92 1.16
CA LEU A 168 -12.44 -11.84 0.46
C LEU A 168 -11.88 -13.27 0.49
N GLU A 169 -10.57 -13.41 0.31
CA GLU A 169 -9.88 -14.71 0.26
C GLU A 169 -8.50 -14.58 0.92
N GLY A 170 -8.01 -15.67 1.53
CA GLY A 170 -6.76 -15.68 2.27
C GLY A 170 -6.94 -15.27 3.74
N ASN A 171 -7.93 -15.86 4.42
CA ASN A 171 -7.98 -15.85 5.87
C ASN A 171 -7.47 -17.19 6.41
N PRO A 172 -6.83 -17.22 7.60
CA PRO A 172 -6.48 -16.08 8.44
C PRO A 172 -5.26 -15.31 7.93
N LEU A 173 -5.23 -13.99 8.12
CA LEU A 173 -4.09 -13.13 7.71
C LEU A 173 -2.82 -13.35 8.54
N VAL A 174 -2.98 -13.82 9.77
CA VAL A 174 -1.92 -13.97 10.76
C VAL A 174 -1.90 -15.43 11.21
N ASP A 175 -0.72 -16.02 11.25
CA ASP A 175 -0.50 -17.40 11.69
C ASP A 175 -0.50 -17.54 13.22
N GLU A 176 -0.34 -18.78 13.70
CA GLU A 176 -0.35 -19.10 15.14
C GLU A 176 0.80 -18.46 15.92
N LEU A 177 1.86 -18.01 15.24
CA LEU A 177 3.02 -17.34 15.82
C LEU A 177 2.91 -15.81 15.75
N GLY A 178 1.79 -15.28 15.25
CA GLY A 178 1.59 -13.84 15.11
C GLY A 178 2.25 -13.23 13.87
N GLN A 179 2.76 -14.04 12.94
CA GLN A 179 3.39 -13.58 11.71
C GLN A 179 2.38 -13.50 10.56
N TYR A 180 2.67 -12.68 9.55
CA TYR A 180 1.83 -12.60 8.37
C TYR A 180 1.83 -13.91 7.58
N ALA A 181 0.65 -14.50 7.38
CA ALA A 181 0.52 -15.84 6.80
C ALA A 181 0.82 -15.88 5.29
N HIS A 182 0.61 -14.78 4.56
CA HIS A 182 0.60 -14.76 3.09
C HIS A 182 1.86 -14.17 2.44
N ALA A 183 2.97 -14.08 3.17
CA ALA A 183 4.25 -13.70 2.61
C ALA A 183 5.37 -14.55 3.21
N GLU A 184 6.41 -14.78 2.41
CA GLU A 184 7.64 -15.44 2.83
C GLU A 184 8.78 -14.43 2.85
N TRP A 185 9.59 -14.46 3.90
CA TRP A 185 10.76 -13.62 4.03
C TRP A 185 11.89 -14.37 4.76
N PRO A 186 13.16 -14.02 4.50
CA PRO A 186 14.28 -14.59 5.24
C PRO A 186 14.11 -14.40 6.75
N GLY A 187 14.19 -15.49 7.50
CA GLY A 187 14.03 -15.47 8.96
C GLY A 187 12.60 -15.61 9.47
N LYS A 188 11.59 -15.79 8.60
CA LYS A 188 10.24 -16.16 9.04
C LYS A 188 10.27 -17.51 9.74
N VAL A 189 9.80 -17.53 10.98
CA VAL A 189 9.80 -18.72 11.85
C VAL A 189 8.69 -19.67 11.39
N GLN A 190 8.97 -20.96 11.26
CA GLN A 190 7.98 -21.96 10.83
C GLN A 190 7.36 -22.73 11.99
N SER A 191 8.02 -22.72 13.16
CA SER A 191 7.58 -23.44 14.35
C SER A 191 8.07 -22.79 15.64
N LEU A 192 7.44 -23.15 16.77
CA LEU A 192 7.90 -22.72 18.09
C LEU A 192 9.33 -23.19 18.39
N ASP A 193 9.74 -24.33 17.85
CA ASP A 193 11.10 -24.85 18.08
C ASP A 193 12.14 -24.08 17.26
N ASP A 194 11.80 -23.63 16.04
CA ASP A 194 12.64 -22.68 15.29
C ASP A 194 12.82 -21.37 16.07
N LEU A 195 11.76 -20.86 16.69
CA LEU A 195 11.82 -19.64 17.52
C LEU A 195 12.76 -19.82 18.72
N LYS A 196 12.62 -20.94 19.44
CA LYS A 196 13.51 -21.27 20.58
C LYS A 196 14.96 -21.43 20.11
N GLY A 197 15.17 -22.05 18.95
CA GLY A 197 16.49 -22.22 18.35
C GLY A 197 17.14 -20.88 18.02
N ALA A 198 16.38 -19.98 17.37
CA ALA A 198 16.84 -18.62 17.05
C ALA A 198 17.18 -17.83 18.32
N TRP A 199 16.34 -17.91 19.36
CA TRP A 199 16.61 -17.27 20.65
C TRP A 199 17.89 -17.82 21.27
N ALA A 200 18.04 -19.15 21.40
CA ALA A 200 19.25 -19.72 22.00
C ALA A 200 20.53 -19.36 21.23
N ALA A 201 20.45 -19.26 19.90
CA ALA A 201 21.56 -18.82 19.07
C ALA A 201 21.91 -17.33 19.32
N GLU A 202 20.91 -16.46 19.45
CA GLU A 202 21.11 -15.06 19.81
C GLU A 202 21.74 -14.93 21.21
N ASP A 203 21.19 -15.62 22.21
CA ASP A 203 21.69 -15.59 23.60
C ASP A 203 23.17 -16.03 23.69
N ALA A 204 23.56 -17.06 22.92
CA ALA A 204 24.95 -17.48 22.85
C ALA A 204 25.87 -16.49 22.11
N ALA A 205 25.32 -15.72 21.17
CA ALA A 205 26.06 -14.74 20.37
C ALA A 205 26.17 -13.37 21.07
N LEU A 206 25.24 -13.03 21.96
CA LEU A 206 25.29 -11.83 22.78
C LEU A 206 26.46 -11.91 23.76
N GLN A 207 27.57 -11.29 23.38
CA GLN A 207 28.72 -11.06 24.27
C GLN A 207 28.58 -9.68 24.91
N ASP A 208 29.06 -9.52 26.14
CA ASP A 208 29.14 -8.23 26.84
C ASP A 208 30.33 -7.43 26.27
N ASP A 209 30.28 -7.12 24.98
CA ASP A 209 31.34 -6.46 24.24
C ASP A 209 31.09 -4.94 24.24
N ALA A 210 31.39 -4.30 25.37
CA ALA A 210 31.76 -2.89 25.30
C ALA A 210 33.05 -2.80 24.48
N SER A 211 32.93 -2.76 23.14
CA SER A 211 34.07 -2.76 22.24
C SER A 211 35.08 -1.72 22.74
N ASN A 212 36.33 -2.12 22.97
CA ASN A 212 37.35 -1.28 23.61
C ASN A 212 37.68 0.00 22.83
N ASP A 213 37.17 0.12 21.60
CA ASP A 213 37.30 1.27 20.72
C ASP A 213 36.13 2.26 20.84
N ARG A 214 35.21 2.02 21.78
CA ARG A 214 34.08 2.87 22.07
C ARG A 214 34.13 3.41 23.50
N CYS A 215 33.72 4.65 23.68
CA CYS A 215 33.54 5.23 25.00
C CYS A 215 32.22 4.74 25.60
N PRO A 216 31.96 4.99 26.91
CA PRO A 216 30.71 4.58 27.56
C PRO A 216 29.41 5.12 26.92
N TYR A 217 29.51 6.12 26.03
CA TYR A 217 28.38 6.70 25.30
C TYR A 217 28.32 6.26 23.82
N GLY A 218 29.10 5.26 23.40
CA GLY A 218 29.09 4.71 22.03
C GLY A 218 29.86 5.50 20.97
N GLY A 219 30.54 6.59 21.37
CA GLY A 219 31.47 7.33 20.50
C GLY A 219 32.78 6.56 20.27
N SER A 220 33.48 6.82 19.17
CA SER A 220 34.82 6.24 18.94
C SER A 220 35.85 6.81 19.93
N ASN A 221 36.72 5.98 20.48
CA ASN A 221 37.83 6.38 21.34
C ASN A 221 38.95 7.11 20.58
N GLY A 222 38.91 7.16 19.24
CA GLY A 222 40.01 7.60 18.37
C GLY A 222 40.12 9.10 18.07
N SER A 223 39.39 10.00 18.71
CA SER A 223 39.39 11.43 18.35
C SER A 223 40.25 12.35 19.25
N THR A 224 41.24 11.84 19.97
CA THR A 224 42.07 12.68 20.88
C THR A 224 43.40 13.17 20.29
N ASN A 225 43.90 12.61 19.18
CA ASN A 225 45.25 12.93 18.68
C ASN A 225 45.34 13.81 17.42
N GLN A 226 44.27 14.51 17.01
CA GLN A 226 44.31 15.41 15.83
C GLN A 226 44.12 16.89 16.15
N LEU A 227 43.96 17.27 17.43
CA LEU A 227 43.89 18.67 17.83
C LEU A 227 45.21 19.22 18.41
N GLN A 228 46.21 18.37 18.69
CA GLN A 228 47.51 18.83 19.15
C GLN A 228 48.42 19.33 18.00
N ASP A 229 48.20 18.87 16.76
CA ASP A 229 49.03 19.28 15.60
C ASP A 229 48.66 20.67 15.03
N VAL A 230 47.52 21.24 15.41
CA VAL A 230 47.12 22.59 14.97
C VAL A 230 47.74 23.68 15.84
N GLU A 231 48.06 23.39 17.11
CA GLU A 231 48.68 24.33 18.04
C GLU A 231 50.19 24.49 17.77
N THR A 232 50.89 23.42 17.34
CA THR A 232 52.32 23.45 17.02
C THR A 232 52.64 24.17 15.69
N ALA A 233 51.66 24.27 14.77
CA ALA A 233 51.81 24.97 13.50
C ALA A 233 51.66 26.50 13.60
N ARG A 234 51.13 27.03 14.71
CA ARG A 234 50.96 28.49 14.90
C ARG A 234 52.14 29.20 15.54
N THR A 235 53.04 28.49 16.21
CA THR A 235 54.18 29.08 16.93
C THR A 235 55.46 29.18 16.09
N THR A 236 55.52 28.57 14.90
CA THR A 236 56.73 28.56 14.05
C THR A 236 56.75 29.61 12.93
N THR A 237 55.71 30.45 12.80
CA THR A 237 55.65 31.52 11.77
C THR A 237 55.80 32.95 12.34
N SER A 238 56.29 33.10 13.57
CA SER A 238 56.51 34.43 14.18
C SER A 238 57.98 34.86 14.24
N ASP A 239 58.94 34.03 13.82
CA ASP A 239 60.38 34.32 13.99
C ASP A 239 61.14 34.18 12.66
N SER A 240 60.82 35.07 11.71
CA SER A 240 61.68 35.38 10.55
C SER A 240 61.27 36.73 9.97
N SER A 241 61.58 37.79 10.69
CA SER A 241 61.72 39.16 10.17
C SER A 241 62.51 40.00 11.17
N MET A 242 63.84 39.93 11.05
CA MET A 242 64.78 41.02 11.35
C MET A 242 66.08 40.78 10.57
#